data_AF-A0A7H4N0H9-F1
#
_entry.id   AF-A0A7H4N0H9-F1
#
_cell.length_a   1.000
_cell.length_b   1.000
_cell.length_c   1.000
_cell.angle_alpha   90.00
_cell.angle_beta   90.00
_cell.angle_gamma   90.00
#
_symmetry.space_group_name_H-M   'P 1'
#
loop_
_entity.id
_entity.type
_entity.pdbx_description
1 polymer ?
#
loop_
_entity_poly.entity_id
_entity_poly.type
_entity_poly.pdbx_seq_one_letter_code
_entity_poly.pdbx_strand_id
1 'polypeptide(L)'
;MSQPPYIRPEFERELPPLRNLPVETPLPLSQRLWNQAWLRKSVIVALVLALWEIAARIQQNDLMLPGVFQTLQAFSEDLRNGELPEKIVNSLSTLLKGYLAGSALALIASALAVTTQFGRDLLSTLTAMLNPLPAIALLPLALLWFGLGNASLIFVLIHSVMWPIALNTWSGF
;
A
#
# COMPACT_ATOMS: atom_id res chain seq x y z
N MET A 1 -43.67 63.69 17.53
CA MET A 1 -42.69 64.36 16.66
C MET A 1 -41.42 63.51 16.67
N SER A 2 -41.24 62.66 15.65
CA SER A 2 -40.07 61.78 15.52
C SER A 2 -38.92 62.56 14.89
N GLN A 3 -37.78 62.69 15.59
CA GLN A 3 -36.60 63.31 15.00
C GLN A 3 -36.06 62.44 13.85
N PRO A 4 -35.64 63.03 12.73
CA PRO A 4 -35.03 62.27 11.65
C PRO A 4 -33.72 61.64 12.14
N PRO A 5 -33.38 60.42 11.68
CA PRO A 5 -32.18 59.72 12.11
C PRO A 5 -30.92 60.49 11.73
N TYR A 6 -29.93 60.51 12.62
CA TYR A 6 -28.64 61.14 12.41
C TYR A 6 -27.87 60.43 11.29
N ILE A 7 -27.77 61.06 10.11
CA ILE A 7 -27.03 60.53 8.96
C ILE A 7 -25.55 60.84 9.19
N ARG A 8 -24.76 59.78 9.44
CA ARG A 8 -23.31 59.88 9.60
C ARG A 8 -22.71 60.22 8.23
N PRO A 9 -21.90 61.29 8.08
CA PRO A 9 -21.26 61.62 6.81
C PRO A 9 -20.36 60.47 6.36
N GLU A 10 -20.62 59.97 5.16
CA GLU A 10 -19.79 58.97 4.50
C GLU A 10 -18.55 59.65 3.95
N PHE A 11 -17.40 59.35 4.56
CA PHE A 11 -16.11 59.79 4.06
C PHE A 11 -15.57 58.71 3.14
N GLU A 12 -15.67 58.92 1.82
CA GLU A 12 -14.91 58.14 0.86
C GLU A 12 -13.44 58.55 0.95
N ARG A 13 -12.63 57.72 1.62
CA ARG A 13 -11.17 57.87 1.58
C ARG A 13 -10.67 57.18 0.31
N GLU A 14 -10.26 57.96 -0.68
CA GLU A 14 -9.47 57.42 -1.78
C GLU A 14 -8.17 56.86 -1.21
N LEU A 15 -8.01 55.53 -1.24
CA LEU A 15 -6.79 54.88 -0.78
C LEU A 15 -5.66 55.32 -1.72
N PRO A 16 -4.53 55.84 -1.19
CA PRO A 16 -3.39 56.19 -2.02
C PRO A 16 -2.96 54.95 -2.81
N PRO A 17 -2.66 55.08 -4.12
CA PRO A 17 -2.34 53.93 -4.94
C PRO A 17 -1.09 53.26 -4.38
N LEU A 18 -1.19 51.97 -4.05
CA LEU A 18 -0.10 51.13 -3.53
C LEU A 18 0.94 50.88 -4.63
N ARG A 19 1.64 51.92 -5.08
CA ARG A 19 2.60 51.87 -6.21
C ARG A 19 3.96 51.30 -5.82
N ASN A 20 4.33 51.43 -4.54
CA ASN A 20 5.69 51.17 -4.06
C ASN A 20 5.77 50.14 -2.92
N LEU A 21 4.72 49.34 -2.71
CA LEU A 21 4.87 48.19 -1.81
C LEU A 21 5.64 47.10 -2.56
N PRO A 22 6.75 46.57 -2.02
CA PRO A 22 7.39 45.39 -2.58
C PRO A 22 6.41 44.22 -2.47
N VAL A 23 5.71 43.93 -3.58
CA VAL A 23 4.62 42.93 -3.63
C VAL A 23 5.16 41.50 -3.44
N GLU A 24 6.44 41.26 -3.72
CA GLU A 24 7.06 39.95 -3.62
C GLU A 24 8.49 40.07 -3.08
N THR A 25 8.70 39.78 -1.80
CA THR A 25 10.05 39.39 -1.36
C THR A 25 10.30 37.97 -1.88
N PRO A 26 11.31 37.73 -2.73
CA PRO A 26 11.61 36.38 -3.16
C PRO A 26 11.90 35.53 -1.93
N LEU A 27 11.20 34.39 -1.80
CA LEU A 27 11.44 33.45 -0.71
C LEU A 27 12.93 33.09 -0.68
N PRO A 28 13.55 33.03 0.51
CA PRO A 28 14.94 32.61 0.63
C PRO A 28 15.12 31.22 0.00
N LEU A 29 16.29 30.99 -0.62
CA LEU A 29 16.58 29.76 -1.35
C LEU A 29 16.36 28.50 -0.49
N SER A 30 16.61 28.59 0.82
CA SER A 30 16.34 27.51 1.79
C SER A 30 14.86 27.12 1.84
N GLN A 31 13.94 28.10 1.91
CA GLN A 31 12.49 27.83 1.91
C GLN A 31 12.01 27.32 0.55
N ARG A 32 12.58 27.82 -0.55
CA ARG A 32 12.25 27.33 -1.90
C ARG A 32 12.66 25.87 -2.11
N LEU A 33 13.85 25.50 -1.64
CA LEU A 33 14.33 24.12 -1.67
C LEU A 33 13.52 23.23 -0.73
N TRP A 34 13.22 23.69 0.49
CA TRP A 34 12.48 22.90 1.48
C TRP A 34 10.98 22.71 1.14
N ASN A 35 10.41 23.61 0.36
CA ASN A 35 9.06 23.45 -0.21
C ASN A 35 9.00 22.33 -1.26
N GLN A 36 10.14 21.88 -1.82
CA GLN A 36 10.16 20.77 -2.75
C GLN A 36 9.90 19.45 -2.00
N ALA A 37 8.78 18.81 -2.32
CA ALA A 37 8.37 17.57 -1.67
C ALA A 37 9.39 16.43 -1.86
N TRP A 38 10.04 16.35 -3.02
CA TRP A 38 11.06 15.33 -3.30
C TRP A 38 12.27 15.50 -2.38
N LEU A 39 12.77 16.73 -2.18
CA LEU A 39 13.93 17.00 -1.31
C LEU A 39 13.61 16.61 0.13
N ARG A 40 12.47 17.05 0.65
CA ARG A 40 12.04 16.72 2.02
C ARG A 40 11.92 15.21 2.23
N LYS A 41 11.33 14.49 1.27
CA LYS A 41 11.23 13.02 1.32
C LYS A 41 12.60 12.35 1.27
N SER A 42 13.50 12.80 0.40
CA SER A 42 14.87 12.28 0.32
C SER A 42 15.65 12.51 1.62
N VAL A 43 15.51 13.68 2.25
CA VAL A 43 16.14 13.95 3.56
C VAL A 43 15.59 13.03 4.64
N ILE A 44 14.27 12.80 4.69
CA ILE A 44 13.67 11.86 5.64
C ILE A 44 14.24 10.44 5.44
N VAL A 45 14.28 9.96 4.19
CA VAL A 45 14.84 8.63 3.89
C VAL A 45 16.32 8.56 4.29
N ALA A 46 17.11 9.58 3.94
CA ALA A 46 18.53 9.64 4.29
C ALA A 46 18.75 9.63 5.81
N LEU A 47 17.92 10.35 6.57
CA LEU A 47 17.96 10.34 8.04
C LEU A 47 17.63 8.96 8.60
N VAL A 48 16.61 8.28 8.08
CA VAL A 48 16.26 6.91 8.50
C VAL A 48 17.41 5.94 8.22
N LEU A 49 18.01 6.00 7.03
CA LEU A 49 19.16 5.17 6.67
C LEU A 49 20.39 5.46 7.56
N ALA A 50 20.65 6.74 7.86
CA ALA A 50 21.74 7.12 8.75
C ALA A 50 21.50 6.60 10.17
N LEU A 51 20.27 6.72 10.70
CA LEU A 51 19.90 6.19 12.01
C LEU A 51 20.04 4.66 12.06
N TRP A 52 19.63 3.96 11.01
CA TRP A 52 19.82 2.51 10.91
C TRP A 52 21.31 2.13 10.88
N GLU A 53 22.12 2.79 10.06
CA GLU A 53 23.57 2.53 10.01
C GLU A 53 24.25 2.81 11.36
N ILE A 54 23.86 3.88 12.06
CA ILE A 54 24.35 4.18 13.41
C ILE A 54 23.92 3.09 14.39
N ALA A 55 22.66 2.68 14.36
CA ALA A 55 22.15 1.61 15.23
C ALA A 55 22.88 0.28 14.99
N ALA A 56 23.13 -0.09 13.73
CA ALA A 56 23.90 -1.29 13.37
C ALA A 56 25.33 -1.23 13.92
N ARG A 57 26.00 -0.08 13.77
CA ARG A 57 27.35 0.14 14.32
C ARG A 57 27.40 0.09 15.85
N ILE A 58 26.35 0.56 16.52
CA ILE A 58 26.23 0.47 17.98
C ILE A 58 25.96 -0.98 18.43
N GLN A 59 25.12 -1.72 17.68
CA GLN A 59 24.77 -3.10 17.99
C GLN A 59 25.99 -4.05 17.91
N GLN A 60 26.97 -3.74 17.05
CA GLN A 60 28.22 -4.51 16.87
C GLN A 60 28.01 -6.01 16.64
N ASN A 61 26.87 -6.38 16.04
CA ASN A 61 26.53 -7.75 15.73
C ASN A 61 25.80 -7.78 14.38
N ASP A 62 26.55 -8.07 13.33
CA ASP A 62 26.07 -8.12 11.95
C ASP A 62 24.98 -9.18 11.75
N LEU A 63 24.93 -10.22 12.59
CA LEU A 63 23.89 -11.26 12.53
C LEU A 63 22.55 -10.75 13.08
N MET A 64 22.59 -9.85 14.07
CA MET A 64 21.38 -9.28 14.67
C MET A 64 20.85 -8.08 13.88
N LEU A 65 21.75 -7.20 13.43
CA LEU A 65 21.37 -6.00 12.69
C LEU A 65 22.47 -5.64 11.68
N PRO A 66 22.42 -6.20 10.45
CA PRO A 66 23.35 -5.79 9.42
C PRO A 66 23.17 -4.31 9.08
N GLY A 67 24.28 -3.66 8.74
CA GLY A 67 24.30 -2.25 8.33
C GLY A 67 23.64 -2.03 6.98
N VAL A 68 23.40 -0.77 6.63
CA VAL A 68 22.80 -0.40 5.33
C VAL A 68 23.73 -0.81 4.19
N PHE A 69 25.03 -0.54 4.35
CA PHE A 69 26.02 -0.85 3.33
C PHE A 69 26.18 -2.36 3.12
N GLN A 70 26.25 -3.13 4.21
CA GLN A 70 26.31 -4.59 4.16
C GLN A 70 25.06 -5.17 3.46
N THR A 71 23.88 -4.66 3.78
CA THR A 71 22.62 -5.07 3.12
C THR A 71 22.63 -4.77 1.62
N LEU A 72 23.11 -3.59 1.21
CA LEU A 72 23.23 -3.22 -0.20
C LEU A 72 24.25 -4.09 -0.95
N GLN A 73 25.36 -4.43 -0.29
CA GLN A 73 26.36 -5.32 -0.87
C GLN A 73 25.80 -6.73 -1.08
N ALA A 74 25.18 -7.32 -0.06
CA ALA A 74 24.52 -8.63 -0.17
C ALA A 74 23.44 -8.63 -1.26
N PHE A 75 22.61 -7.57 -1.33
CA PHE A 75 21.62 -7.42 -2.40
C PHE A 75 22.27 -7.41 -3.80
N SER A 76 23.37 -6.69 -4.00
CA SER A 76 24.07 -6.66 -5.29
C SER A 76 24.75 -7.99 -5.61
N GLU A 77 25.26 -8.71 -4.61
CA GLU A 77 25.88 -10.02 -4.78
C GLU A 77 24.82 -11.05 -5.18
N ASP A 78 23.70 -11.12 -4.45
CA ASP A 78 22.57 -12.03 -4.72
C ASP A 78 21.86 -11.73 -6.04
N LEU A 79 21.88 -10.46 -6.47
CA LEU A 79 21.36 -10.08 -7.77
C LEU A 79 22.28 -10.55 -8.91
N ARG A 80 23.60 -10.49 -8.72
CA ARG A 80 24.59 -10.87 -9.74
C ARG A 80 24.81 -12.37 -9.84
N ASN A 81 24.76 -13.08 -8.71
CA ASN A 81 24.95 -14.53 -8.67
C ASN A 81 23.70 -15.31 -9.13
N GLY A 82 22.56 -14.62 -9.30
CA GLY A 82 21.30 -15.18 -9.80
C GLY A 82 20.39 -15.77 -8.73
N GLU A 83 20.83 -15.82 -7.47
CA GLU A 83 20.06 -16.38 -6.35
C GLU A 83 18.78 -15.58 -6.09
N LEU A 84 18.86 -14.24 -6.07
CA LEU A 84 17.69 -13.39 -5.84
C LEU A 84 16.67 -13.48 -6.99
N PRO A 85 17.06 -13.35 -8.28
CA PRO A 85 16.16 -13.60 -9.41
C PRO A 85 15.48 -14.97 -9.35
N GLU A 86 16.21 -16.03 -9.03
CA GLU A 86 15.65 -17.38 -8.92
C GLU A 86 14.57 -17.47 -7.84
N LYS A 87 14.84 -16.92 -6.64
CA LYS A 87 13.84 -16.86 -5.55
C LYS A 87 12.62 -16.02 -5.94
N ILE A 88 12.82 -14.91 -6.65
CA ILE A 88 11.72 -14.07 -7.14
C ILE A 88 10.85 -14.87 -8.11
N VAL A 89 11.44 -15.57 -9.08
CA VAL A 89 10.69 -16.38 -10.06
C VAL A 89 9.94 -17.51 -9.36
N ASN A 90 10.57 -18.20 -8.40
CA ASN A 90 9.92 -19.26 -7.64
C ASN A 90 8.73 -18.74 -6.82
N SER A 91 8.89 -17.60 -6.12
CA SER A 91 7.81 -16.94 -5.38
C SER A 91 6.68 -16.52 -6.30
N LEU A 92 7.01 -15.84 -7.41
CA LEU A 92 6.03 -15.35 -8.38
C LEU A 92 5.29 -16.49 -9.07
N SER A 93 5.97 -17.60 -9.40
CA SER A 93 5.35 -18.80 -9.97
C SER A 93 4.27 -19.37 -9.04
N THR A 94 4.56 -19.47 -7.73
CA THR A 94 3.61 -19.94 -6.73
C THR A 94 2.43 -18.97 -6.58
N LEU A 95 2.69 -17.66 -6.52
CA LEU A 95 1.65 -16.62 -6.49
C LEU A 95 0.73 -16.70 -7.71
N LEU A 96 1.30 -16.78 -8.91
CA LEU A 96 0.53 -16.86 -10.15
C LEU A 96 -0.31 -18.13 -10.24
N LYS A 97 0.22 -19.29 -9.84
CA LYS A 97 -0.54 -20.55 -9.81
C LYS A 97 -1.75 -20.44 -8.88
N GLY A 98 -1.55 -19.95 -7.67
CA GLY A 98 -2.64 -19.75 -6.70
C GLY A 98 -3.66 -18.72 -7.18
N TYR A 99 -3.20 -17.59 -7.70
CA TYR A 99 -4.06 -16.53 -8.23
C TYR A 99 -4.90 -17.00 -9.42
N LEU A 100 -4.30 -17.66 -10.41
CA LEU A 100 -5.01 -18.15 -11.59
C LEU A 100 -6.02 -19.24 -11.23
N ALA A 101 -5.63 -20.20 -10.39
CA ALA A 101 -6.55 -21.24 -9.93
C ALA A 101 -7.70 -20.66 -9.11
N GLY A 102 -7.42 -19.76 -8.16
CA GLY A 102 -8.44 -19.11 -7.34
C GLY A 102 -9.39 -18.22 -8.16
N SER A 103 -8.85 -17.46 -9.13
CA SER A 103 -9.65 -16.64 -10.03
C SER A 103 -10.56 -17.50 -10.92
N ALA A 104 -10.04 -18.60 -11.48
CA ALA A 104 -10.84 -19.52 -12.28
C ALA A 104 -11.99 -20.13 -11.45
N LEU A 105 -11.72 -20.58 -10.23
CA LEU A 105 -12.75 -21.10 -9.32
C LEU A 105 -13.78 -20.04 -8.95
N ALA A 106 -13.34 -18.81 -8.68
CA ALA A 106 -14.22 -17.68 -8.38
C ALA A 106 -15.15 -17.34 -9.55
N LEU A 107 -14.63 -17.32 -10.78
CA LEU A 107 -15.41 -17.07 -11.99
C LEU A 107 -16.44 -18.18 -12.24
N ILE A 108 -16.06 -19.45 -12.05
CA ILE A 108 -16.98 -20.58 -12.17
C ILE A 108 -18.09 -20.47 -11.11
N ALA A 109 -17.74 -20.22 -9.85
CA ALA A 109 -18.71 -20.08 -8.76
C ALA A 109 -19.66 -18.89 -8.99
N SER A 110 -19.13 -17.77 -9.48
CA SER A 110 -19.92 -16.57 -9.80
C SER A 110 -20.86 -16.82 -10.99
N ALA A 111 -20.40 -17.49 -12.04
CA ALA A 111 -21.24 -17.85 -13.18
C ALA A 111 -22.41 -18.77 -12.77
N LEU A 112 -22.14 -19.74 -11.89
CA LEU A 112 -23.18 -20.60 -11.32
C LEU A 112 -24.18 -19.80 -10.47
N ALA A 113 -23.71 -18.81 -9.71
CA ALA A 113 -24.57 -17.92 -8.94
C ALA A 113 -25.44 -17.02 -9.83
N VAL A 114 -24.93 -16.51 -10.95
CA VAL A 114 -25.74 -15.73 -11.91
C VAL A 114 -26.83 -16.57 -12.54
N THR A 115 -26.48 -17.79 -12.93
CA THR A 115 -27.39 -18.63 -13.73
C THR A 115 -28.42 -19.40 -12.89
N THR A 116 -28.14 -19.69 -11.61
CA THR A 116 -28.99 -20.59 -10.81
C THR A 116 -29.31 -20.04 -9.41
N GLN A 117 -30.46 -20.39 -8.85
CA GLN A 117 -30.80 -20.04 -7.46
C GLN A 117 -29.89 -20.75 -6.46
N PHE A 118 -29.65 -22.05 -6.64
CA PHE A 118 -28.75 -22.82 -5.79
C PHE A 118 -27.33 -22.24 -5.75
N GLY A 119 -26.80 -21.82 -6.91
CA GLY A 119 -25.49 -21.18 -6.98
C GLY A 119 -25.43 -19.87 -6.18
N ARG A 120 -26.51 -19.06 -6.19
CA ARG A 120 -26.58 -17.83 -5.37
C ARG A 120 -26.50 -18.16 -3.90
N ASP A 121 -27.37 -19.06 -3.45
CA ASP A 121 -27.48 -19.41 -2.03
C ASP A 121 -26.18 -20.04 -1.52
N LEU A 122 -25.55 -20.89 -2.34
CA LEU A 122 -24.25 -21.50 -2.04
C LEU A 122 -23.16 -20.43 -1.94
N LEU A 123 -23.03 -19.56 -2.96
CA LEU A 123 -21.97 -18.57 -3.00
C LEU A 123 -22.14 -17.54 -1.88
N SER A 124 -23.35 -17.06 -1.60
CA SER A 124 -23.61 -16.12 -0.51
C SER A 124 -23.26 -16.73 0.85
N THR A 125 -23.63 -17.99 1.07
CA THR A 125 -23.36 -18.69 2.34
C THR A 125 -21.87 -18.94 2.54
N LEU A 126 -21.21 -19.53 1.55
CA LEU A 126 -19.78 -19.83 1.63
C LEU A 126 -18.95 -18.56 1.80
N THR A 127 -19.27 -17.52 1.04
CA THR A 127 -18.54 -16.27 1.15
C THR A 127 -18.75 -15.60 2.50
N ALA A 128 -19.98 -15.58 3.04
CA ALA A 128 -20.25 -15.03 4.36
C ALA A 128 -19.44 -15.75 5.47
N MET A 129 -19.21 -17.06 5.32
CA MET A 129 -18.45 -17.86 6.28
C MET A 129 -16.93 -17.76 6.07
N LEU A 130 -16.47 -17.78 4.82
CA LEU A 130 -15.06 -18.03 4.47
C LEU A 130 -14.28 -16.74 4.13
N ASN A 131 -14.95 -15.70 3.63
CA ASN A 131 -14.30 -14.42 3.34
C ASN A 131 -13.73 -13.71 4.59
N PRO A 132 -14.40 -13.72 5.76
CA PRO A 132 -13.83 -13.13 6.98
C PRO A 132 -12.64 -13.90 7.55
N LEU A 133 -12.42 -15.15 7.13
CA LEU A 133 -11.32 -15.98 7.64
C LEU A 133 -10.00 -15.55 7.01
N PRO A 134 -9.03 -15.08 7.82
CA PRO A 134 -7.71 -14.72 7.32
C PRO A 134 -7.05 -15.95 6.69
N ALA A 135 -6.55 -15.82 5.45
CA ALA A 135 -5.94 -16.94 4.72
C ALA A 135 -4.78 -17.58 5.52
N ILE A 136 -4.00 -16.77 6.25
CA ILE A 136 -2.90 -17.25 7.09
C ILE A 136 -3.36 -18.17 8.23
N ALA A 137 -4.61 -18.05 8.70
CA ALA A 137 -5.17 -18.95 9.72
C ALA A 137 -5.39 -20.37 9.19
N LEU A 138 -5.50 -20.54 7.87
CA LEU A 138 -5.62 -21.84 7.21
C LEU A 138 -4.26 -22.49 6.95
N LEU A 139 -3.16 -21.77 7.11
CA LEU A 139 -1.82 -22.29 6.81
C LEU A 139 -1.50 -23.57 7.60
N PRO A 140 -1.75 -23.68 8.92
CA PRO A 140 -1.48 -24.91 9.65
C PRO A 140 -2.26 -26.11 9.11
N LEU A 141 -3.53 -25.91 8.74
CA LEU A 141 -4.37 -26.96 8.18
C LEU A 141 -3.90 -27.37 6.78
N ALA A 142 -3.53 -26.40 5.95
CA ALA A 142 -2.94 -26.64 4.64
C ALA A 142 -1.64 -27.43 4.74
N LEU A 143 -0.81 -27.13 5.74
CA LEU A 143 0.42 -27.88 6.04
C LEU A 143 0.12 -29.32 6.49
N LEU A 144 -0.94 -29.54 7.27
CA LEU A 144 -1.34 -30.89 7.68
C LEU A 144 -1.87 -31.74 6.50
N TRP A 145 -2.61 -31.13 5.58
CA TRP A 145 -3.19 -31.85 4.43
C TRP A 145 -2.20 -32.06 3.28
N PHE A 146 -1.44 -31.02 2.93
CA PHE A 146 -0.59 -31.00 1.74
C PHE A 146 0.91 -31.10 2.06
N GLY A 147 1.28 -31.03 3.34
CA GLY A 147 2.67 -31.00 3.78
C GLY A 147 3.35 -29.63 3.62
N LEU A 148 4.65 -29.64 3.92
CA LEU A 148 5.54 -28.50 3.71
C LEU A 148 5.82 -28.33 2.21
N GLY A 149 5.58 -27.14 1.66
CA GLY A 149 5.97 -26.81 0.29
C GLY A 149 4.96 -25.93 -0.45
N ASN A 150 5.03 -25.94 -1.77
CA ASN A 150 4.23 -25.05 -2.62
C ASN A 150 2.73 -25.38 -2.60
N ALA A 151 2.34 -26.64 -2.41
CA ALA A 151 0.93 -27.05 -2.44
C ALA A 151 0.10 -26.40 -1.32
N SER A 152 0.63 -26.34 -0.09
CA SER A 152 -0.02 -25.69 1.04
C SER A 152 -0.12 -24.17 0.85
N LEU A 153 0.93 -23.54 0.30
CA LEU A 153 0.89 -22.12 -0.07
C LEU A 153 -0.14 -21.82 -1.15
N ILE A 154 -0.21 -22.65 -2.20
CA ILE A 154 -1.17 -22.50 -3.31
C ILE A 154 -2.60 -22.61 -2.78
N PHE A 155 -2.89 -23.55 -1.89
CA PHE A 155 -4.21 -23.68 -1.27
C PHE A 155 -4.62 -22.40 -0.51
N VAL A 156 -3.71 -21.87 0.30
CA VAL A 156 -3.94 -20.63 1.05
C VAL A 156 -4.16 -19.44 0.11
N LEU A 157 -3.39 -19.36 -0.98
CA LEU A 157 -3.55 -18.33 -2.01
C LEU A 157 -4.89 -18.42 -2.74
N ILE A 158 -5.34 -19.64 -3.07
CA ILE A 158 -6.65 -19.87 -3.67
C ILE A 158 -7.73 -19.30 -2.75
N HIS A 159 -7.73 -19.64 -1.46
CA HIS A 159 -8.68 -19.09 -0.49
C HIS A 159 -8.60 -17.56 -0.41
N SER A 160 -7.39 -17.01 -0.38
CA SER A 160 -7.17 -15.55 -0.28
C SER A 160 -7.73 -14.76 -1.47
N VAL A 161 -7.75 -15.35 -2.66
CA VAL A 161 -8.13 -14.67 -3.90
C VAL A 161 -9.57 -15.00 -4.31
N MET A 162 -10.03 -16.22 -4.05
CA MET A 162 -11.30 -16.73 -4.55
C MET A 162 -12.51 -15.95 -4.03
N TRP A 163 -12.60 -15.69 -2.72
CA TRP A 163 -13.78 -15.03 -2.13
C TRP A 163 -13.94 -13.57 -2.53
N PRO A 164 -12.89 -12.72 -2.48
CA PRO A 164 -13.01 -11.33 -2.94
C PRO A 164 -13.35 -11.24 -4.43
N ILE A 165 -12.73 -12.07 -5.28
CA ILE A 165 -13.04 -12.07 -6.72
C ILE A 165 -14.48 -12.53 -6.96
N ALA A 166 -14.92 -13.59 -6.29
CA ALA A 166 -16.28 -14.08 -6.47
C ALA A 166 -17.31 -13.04 -6.02
N LEU A 167 -17.08 -12.35 -4.90
CA LEU A 167 -17.93 -11.25 -4.43
C LEU A 167 -18.01 -10.10 -5.41
N ASN A 168 -16.87 -9.61 -5.90
CA ASN A 168 -16.82 -8.49 -6.84
C ASN A 168 -17.53 -8.86 -8.15
N THR A 169 -17.22 -10.05 -8.69
CA THR A 169 -17.83 -10.56 -9.92
C THR A 169 -19.34 -10.76 -9.78
N TRP A 170 -19.80 -11.31 -8.65
CA TRP A 170 -21.21 -11.56 -8.38
C TRP A 170 -22.00 -10.27 -8.10
N SER A 171 -21.41 -9.32 -7.37
CA SER A 171 -22.05 -8.03 -7.04
C SER A 171 -21.99 -7.00 -8.17
N GLY A 172 -21.15 -7.22 -9.19
CA GLY A 172 -21.05 -6.39 -10.38
C GLY A 172 -20.10 -5.18 -10.25
N PHE A 173 -19.10 -5.26 -9.37
CA PHE A 173 -18.08 -4.22 -9.15
C PHE A 173 -16.68 -4.67 -9.56
#